data_AF-A0A7X3Y9I5-F1
#
_entry.id   AF-A0A7X3Y9I5-F1
#
_cell.length_a   1.000
_cell.length_b   1.000
_cell.length_c   1.000
_cell.angle_alpha   90.00
_cell.angle_beta   90.00
_cell.angle_gamma   90.00
#
_symmetry.space_group_name_H-M   'P 1'
#
loop_
_entity.id
_entity.type
_entity.pdbx_description
1 polymer ?
#
loop_
_entity_poly.entity_id
_entity_poly.type
_entity_poly.pdbx_seq_one_letter_code
_entity_poly.pdbx_strand_id
1 'polypeptide(L)'
;MTRFGSGGQRDLTDVEFRAHVGSLEAECSFDGDTRTGSIDLDIVFRTQRGPAATAANQSFEYFVAVVDPDGEVAAREAFAVQVSFEGSGTEVVRAESLVLDIPTRENASLASYRVYVGLQLTREQFERNLEGGR
;
A
#
# COMPACT_ATOMS: atom_id res chain seq x y z
N MET A 1 -5.56 -4.14 5.44
CA MET A 1 -5.05 -4.20 6.82
C MET A 1 -6.15 -3.78 7.79
N THR A 2 -6.22 -4.41 8.94
CA THR A 2 -6.98 -3.90 10.10
C THR A 2 -5.99 -3.47 11.18
N ARG A 3 -6.22 -2.30 11.79
CA ARG A 3 -5.51 -1.83 12.97
C ARG A 3 -6.42 -1.96 14.19
N PHE A 4 -5.87 -2.57 15.25
CA PHE A 4 -6.57 -2.80 16.51
C PHE A 4 -5.99 -1.91 17.61
N GLY A 5 -6.81 -1.54 18.58
CA GLY A 5 -6.39 -0.82 19.77
C GLY A 5 -5.52 -1.65 20.71
N SER A 6 -4.95 -0.97 21.71
CA SER A 6 -4.13 -1.59 22.76
C SER A 6 -4.95 -2.15 23.94
N GLY A 7 -6.27 -1.97 23.93
CA GLY A 7 -7.15 -2.08 25.10
C GLY A 7 -7.79 -3.45 25.37
N GLY A 8 -7.71 -4.41 24.45
CA GLY A 8 -8.04 -5.80 24.72
C GLY A 8 -9.54 -6.13 24.78
N GLN A 9 -10.07 -6.53 23.63
CA GLN A 9 -10.87 -7.74 23.43
C GLN A 9 -10.74 -8.11 21.94
N ARG A 10 -10.51 -9.39 21.61
CA ARG A 10 -10.20 -9.84 20.24
C ARG A 10 -11.44 -9.90 19.35
N ASP A 11 -12.13 -8.78 19.17
CA ASP A 11 -13.32 -8.71 18.35
C ASP A 11 -13.43 -7.38 17.56
N LEU A 12 -14.47 -7.28 16.73
CA LEU A 12 -14.67 -6.16 15.80
C LEU A 12 -14.84 -4.81 16.50
N THR A 13 -15.05 -4.77 17.81
CA THR A 13 -15.23 -3.55 18.60
C THR A 13 -13.91 -2.84 18.93
N ASP A 14 -12.78 -3.54 18.87
CA ASP A 14 -11.42 -2.99 19.13
C ASP A 14 -10.72 -2.50 17.85
N VAL A 15 -11.44 -2.39 16.73
CA VAL A 15 -10.86 -1.91 15.48
C VAL A 15 -10.76 -0.38 15.51
N GLU A 16 -9.55 0.14 15.29
CA GLU A 16 -9.28 1.57 15.11
C GLU A 16 -9.58 2.00 13.67
N PHE A 17 -9.07 1.27 12.68
CA PHE A 17 -9.43 1.48 11.29
C PHE A 17 -9.13 0.25 10.43
N ARG A 18 -9.71 0.23 9.23
CA ARG A 18 -9.37 -0.72 8.17
C ARG A 18 -8.92 0.03 6.94
N ALA A 19 -7.73 -0.25 6.43
CA ALA A 19 -7.24 0.30 5.17
C ALA A 19 -7.15 -0.80 4.12
N HIS A 20 -7.60 -0.54 2.90
CA HIS A 20 -7.43 -1.43 1.76
C HIS A 20 -7.03 -0.64 0.50
N VAL A 21 -6.34 -1.32 -0.40
CA VAL A 21 -6.10 -0.81 -1.75
C VAL A 21 -7.43 -0.92 -2.51
N GLY A 22 -7.98 0.21 -2.92
CA GLY A 22 -9.23 0.32 -3.67
C GLY A 22 -9.02 0.09 -5.16
N SER A 23 -8.12 0.87 -5.77
CA SER A 23 -7.69 0.70 -7.17
C SER A 23 -6.19 0.90 -7.30
N LEU A 24 -5.63 0.28 -8.33
CA LEU A 24 -4.24 0.40 -8.74
C LEU A 24 -4.24 0.54 -10.25
N GLU A 25 -3.74 1.66 -10.75
CA GLU A 25 -3.50 1.90 -12.16
C GLU A 25 -1.99 2.04 -12.36
N ALA A 26 -1.51 1.49 -13.48
CA ALA A 26 -0.09 1.50 -13.81
C ALA A 26 0.08 1.77 -15.30
N GLU A 27 0.86 2.78 -15.63
CA GLU A 27 1.29 3.08 -16.98
C GLU A 27 2.80 2.88 -17.08
N CYS A 28 3.25 2.17 -18.12
CA CYS A 28 4.67 1.90 -18.34
C CYS A 28 5.13 2.66 -19.56
N SER A 29 6.22 3.42 -19.43
CA SER A 29 6.85 4.14 -20.54
C SER A 29 8.30 3.71 -20.73
N PHE A 30 8.82 3.85 -21.94
CA PHE A 30 10.22 3.57 -22.25
C PHE A 30 10.81 4.71 -23.06
N ASP A 31 11.90 5.28 -22.55
CA ASP A 31 12.71 6.27 -23.24
C ASP A 31 13.87 5.56 -23.96
N GLY A 32 13.83 5.59 -25.29
CA GLY A 32 14.85 4.99 -26.14
C GLY A 32 16.18 5.73 -26.16
N ASP A 33 16.20 7.02 -25.85
CA ASP A 33 17.41 7.85 -25.83
C ASP A 33 18.21 7.61 -24.55
N THR A 34 17.53 7.53 -23.40
CA THR A 34 18.16 7.27 -22.10
C THR A 34 18.21 5.79 -21.73
N ARG A 35 17.56 4.91 -22.51
CA ARG A 35 17.38 3.46 -22.23
C ARG A 35 16.80 3.22 -20.83
N THR A 36 15.90 4.10 -20.39
CA THR A 36 15.26 4.03 -19.07
C THR A 36 13.78 3.75 -19.24
N GLY A 37 13.23 2.85 -18.41
CA GLY A 37 11.79 2.68 -18.32
C GLY A 37 11.25 3.41 -17.10
N SER A 38 10.05 3.97 -17.21
CA SER A 38 9.29 4.47 -16.06
C SER A 38 8.04 3.64 -15.86
N ILE A 39 7.61 3.52 -14.61
CA ILE A 39 6.28 3.04 -14.25
C ILE A 39 5.61 4.13 -13.42
N ASP A 40 4.56 4.71 -13.99
CA ASP A 40 3.68 5.66 -13.35
C ASP A 40 2.56 4.88 -12.65
N LEU A 41 2.49 4.99 -11.33
CA LEU A 41 1.54 4.27 -10.49
C LEU A 41 0.56 5.24 -9.85
N ASP A 42 -0.73 4.98 -10.03
CA ASP A 42 -1.81 5.65 -9.30
C ASP A 42 -2.50 4.66 -8.38
N ILE A 43 -2.41 4.91 -7.07
CA ILE A 43 -2.86 4.01 -6.02
C ILE A 43 -3.96 4.72 -5.23
N VAL A 44 -5.15 4.12 -5.18
CA VAL A 44 -6.25 4.61 -4.34
C VAL A 44 -6.35 3.75 -3.09
N PHE A 45 -6.20 4.37 -1.93
CA PHE A 45 -6.48 3.76 -0.64
C PHE A 45 -7.85 4.16 -0.11
N ARG A 46 -8.57 3.20 0.43
CA ARG A 46 -9.82 3.40 1.16
C ARG A 46 -9.62 3.01 2.61
N THR A 47 -9.85 3.97 3.50
CA THR A 47 -9.72 3.76 4.94
C THR A 47 -11.05 3.95 5.63
N GLN A 48 -11.51 2.92 6.33
CA GLN A 48 -12.75 2.93 7.10
C GLN A 48 -12.44 3.11 8.58
N ARG A 49 -13.14 4.03 9.22
CA ARG A 49 -13.06 4.28 10.66
C ARG A 49 -13.64 3.09 11.42
N GLY A 50 -12.93 2.62 12.43
CA GLY A 50 -13.40 1.60 13.33
C GLY A 50 -14.07 2.18 14.59
N PRO A 51 -14.83 1.37 15.33
CA PRO A 51 -15.52 1.79 16.56
C PRO A 51 -14.57 2.24 17.68
N ALA A 52 -13.33 1.74 17.71
CA ALA A 52 -12.31 2.13 18.69
C ALA A 52 -11.49 3.37 18.26
N ALA A 53 -11.82 4.01 17.14
CA ALA A 53 -11.09 5.16 16.62
C ALA A 53 -11.27 6.42 17.49
N THR A 54 -10.34 6.62 18.42
CA THR A 54 -10.29 7.83 19.28
C THR A 54 -9.69 9.04 18.57
N ALA A 55 -8.68 8.82 17.71
CA ALA A 55 -8.02 9.88 16.94
C ALA A 55 -8.68 10.07 15.57
N ALA A 56 -8.90 11.34 15.20
CA ALA A 56 -9.37 11.72 13.87
C ALA A 56 -8.32 11.47 12.78
N ASN A 57 -7.04 11.68 13.11
CA ASN A 57 -5.92 11.40 12.23
C ASN A 57 -5.42 9.98 12.45
N GLN A 58 -5.23 9.25 11.36
CA GLN A 58 -4.64 7.91 11.35
C GLN A 58 -3.53 7.86 10.30
N SER A 59 -2.57 6.97 10.50
CA SER A 59 -1.55 6.68 9.52
C SER A 59 -1.31 5.19 9.38
N PHE A 60 -0.89 4.81 8.18
CA PHE A 60 -0.43 3.47 7.86
C PHE A 60 0.65 3.56 6.79
N GLU A 61 1.38 2.47 6.61
CA GLU A 61 2.41 2.36 5.59
C GLU A 61 1.97 1.39 4.50
N TYR A 62 2.37 1.68 3.26
CA TYR A 62 2.36 0.74 2.16
C TYR A 62 3.78 0.60 1.63
N PHE A 63 4.02 -0.44 0.84
CA PHE A 63 5.27 -0.62 0.12
C PHE A 63 5.00 -0.83 -1.35
N VAL A 64 5.97 -0.43 -2.16
CA VAL A 64 6.08 -0.80 -3.56
C VAL A 64 7.33 -1.63 -3.74
N ALA A 65 7.21 -2.78 -4.40
CA ALA A 65 8.33 -3.64 -4.72
C ALA A 65 8.35 -3.93 -6.22
N VAL A 66 9.53 -3.76 -6.81
CA VAL A 66 9.81 -4.14 -8.19
C VAL A 66 10.55 -5.46 -8.17
N VAL A 67 9.99 -6.45 -8.83
CA VAL A 67 10.57 -7.77 -8.99
C VAL A 67 11.00 -7.94 -10.44
N ASP A 68 12.22 -8.41 -10.64
CA ASP A 68 12.80 -8.58 -11.95
C ASP A 68 12.32 -9.88 -12.63
N PRO A 69 12.69 -10.13 -13.91
CA PRO A 69 12.28 -11.33 -14.62
C PRO A 69 12.77 -12.64 -14.02
N ASP A 70 13.86 -12.60 -13.23
CA ASP A 70 14.43 -13.76 -12.55
C ASP A 70 13.71 -14.06 -11.23
N GLY A 71 12.84 -13.15 -10.78
CA GLY A 71 12.05 -13.27 -9.55
C GLY A 71 12.69 -12.60 -8.34
N GLU A 72 13.81 -11.88 -8.54
CA GLU A 72 14.52 -11.20 -7.47
C GLU A 72 13.93 -9.80 -7.23
N VAL A 73 13.91 -9.37 -5.97
CA VAL A 73 13.44 -8.02 -5.61
C VAL A 73 14.52 -7.01 -6.00
N ALA A 74 14.32 -6.34 -7.12
CA ALA A 74 15.23 -5.32 -7.64
C ALA A 74 15.18 -4.03 -6.82
N ALA A 75 13.98 -3.64 -6.37
CA ALA A 75 13.79 -2.47 -5.52
C ALA A 75 12.59 -2.68 -4.59
N ARG A 76 12.64 -2.11 -3.39
CA ARG A 76 11.52 -2.08 -2.45
C ARG A 76 11.59 -0.85 -1.57
N GLU A 77 10.51 -0.10 -1.54
CA GLU A 77 10.40 1.12 -0.73
C GLU A 77 9.07 1.15 0.00
N ALA A 78 9.05 1.77 1.18
CA ALA A 78 7.87 1.94 2.01
C ALA A 78 7.51 3.43 2.13
N PHE A 79 6.22 3.72 2.09
CA PHE A 79 5.66 5.06 2.07
C PHE A 79 4.58 5.18 3.14
N ALA A 80 4.55 6.31 3.84
CA ALA A 80 3.56 6.59 4.87
C ALA A 80 2.37 7.36 4.28
N VAL A 81 1.16 6.89 4.57
CA VAL A 81 -0.10 7.55 4.23
C VAL A 81 -0.73 8.12 5.49
N GLN A 82 -1.16 9.38 5.40
CA GLN A 82 -1.89 10.06 6.47
C GLN A 82 -3.33 10.30 6.03
N VAL A 83 -4.28 9.88 6.87
CA VAL A 83 -5.72 10.08 6.64
C VAL A 83 -6.32 10.82 7.82
N SER A 84 -7.35 11.62 7.55
CA SER A 84 -8.11 12.32 8.58
C SER A 84 -9.60 12.11 8.34
N PHE A 85 -10.28 11.56 9.35
CA PHE A 85 -11.73 11.43 9.35
C PHE A 85 -12.35 12.77 9.78
N GLU A 86 -12.94 13.49 8.84
CA GLU A 86 -13.59 14.77 9.12
C GLU A 86 -14.96 14.57 9.78
N GLY A 87 -15.19 15.21 10.93
CA GLY A 87 -16.46 15.19 11.65
C GLY A 87 -16.96 13.78 11.97
N SER A 88 -18.16 13.44 11.50
CA SER A 88 -18.78 12.11 11.61
C SER A 88 -18.44 11.16 10.46
N GLY A 89 -17.48 11.52 9.60
CA GLY A 89 -17.03 10.70 8.49
C GLY A 89 -16.51 9.33 8.94
N THR A 90 -16.95 8.29 8.23
CA THR A 90 -16.58 6.89 8.50
C THR A 90 -15.66 6.30 7.44
N GLU A 91 -15.44 6.99 6.33
CA GLU A 91 -14.54 6.57 5.25
C GLU A 91 -13.70 7.76 4.75
N VAL A 92 -12.46 7.48 4.39
CA VAL A 92 -11.54 8.42 3.74
C VAL A 92 -10.93 7.72 2.53
N VAL A 93 -10.96 8.42 1.39
CA VAL A 93 -10.26 8.00 0.17
C VAL A 93 -9.01 8.86 0.00
N ARG A 94 -7.88 8.24 -0.29
CA ARG A 94 -6.61 8.91 -0.65
C ARG A 94 -6.04 8.33 -1.92
N ALA A 95 -5.55 9.20 -2.80
CA ALA A 95 -4.83 8.81 -4.00
C ALA A 95 -3.35 9.17 -3.80
N GLU A 96 -2.47 8.26 -4.17
CA GLU A 96 -1.02 8.42 -4.19
C GLU A 96 -0.55 8.17 -5.62
N SER A 97 0.32 9.06 -6.13
CA SER A 97 0.93 8.93 -7.45
C SER A 97 2.44 8.81 -7.30
N LEU A 98 3.04 7.80 -7.92
CA LEU A 98 4.46 7.51 -7.85
C LEU A 98 5.02 7.26 -9.25
N VAL A 99 6.24 7.74 -9.50
CA VAL A 99 7.00 7.39 -10.71
C VAL A 99 8.19 6.55 -10.28
N LEU A 100 8.32 5.35 -10.85
CA LEU A 100 9.41 4.43 -10.59
C LEU A 100 10.30 4.32 -11.82
N ASP A 101 11.57 4.71 -11.68
CA ASP A 101 12.57 4.48 -12.70
C ASP A 101 13.08 3.04 -12.64
N ILE A 102 12.86 2.28 -13.70
CA ILE A 102 13.34 0.91 -13.87
C ILE A 102 14.60 0.96 -14.74
N PRO A 103 15.78 0.63 -14.20
CA PRO A 103 16.98 0.48 -15.01
C PRO A 103 16.76 -0.70 -15.96
N THR A 104 16.67 -0.43 -17.26
CA THR A 104 16.48 -1.49 -18.24
C THR A 104 17.77 -2.26 -18.44
N ARG A 105 17.73 -3.58 -18.30
CA ARG A 105 18.84 -4.44 -18.75
C ARG A 105 18.83 -4.47 -20.27
N GLU A 106 20.01 -4.53 -20.89
CA GLU A 106 20.06 -4.72 -22.35
C GLU A 106 19.24 -5.96 -22.73
N ASN A 107 18.25 -5.77 -23.61
CA ASN A 107 17.31 -6.78 -24.12
C ASN A 107 16.21 -7.26 -23.15
N ALA A 108 16.02 -6.65 -21.98
CA ALA A 108 14.87 -6.95 -21.11
C ALA A 108 13.68 -6.02 -21.42
N SER A 109 12.50 -6.60 -21.64
CA SER A 109 11.27 -5.84 -21.76
C SER A 109 10.79 -5.37 -20.38
N LEU A 110 10.35 -4.12 -20.27
CA LEU A 110 9.70 -3.60 -19.06
C LEU A 110 8.49 -4.43 -18.63
N ALA A 111 7.78 -5.03 -19.59
CA ALA A 111 6.65 -5.92 -19.32
C ALA A 111 7.06 -7.22 -18.58
N SER A 112 8.35 -7.52 -18.48
CA SER A 112 8.86 -8.67 -17.74
C SER A 112 9.08 -8.38 -16.25
N TYR A 113 9.07 -7.11 -15.85
CA TYR A 113 9.11 -6.72 -14.44
C TYR A 113 7.72 -6.81 -13.83
N ARG A 114 7.66 -7.11 -12.54
CA ARG A 114 6.42 -7.15 -11.76
C ARG A 114 6.47 -6.09 -10.67
N VAL A 115 5.42 -5.28 -10.59
CA VAL A 115 5.25 -4.32 -9.50
C VAL A 115 4.23 -4.86 -8.52
N TYR A 116 4.62 -4.89 -7.24
CA TYR A 116 3.76 -5.26 -6.14
C TYR A 116 3.50 -4.06 -5.26
N VAL A 117 2.22 -3.75 -5.02
CA VAL A 117 1.80 -2.77 -4.02
C VAL A 117 1.17 -3.53 -2.87
N GLY A 118 1.66 -3.30 -1.66
CA GLY A 118 1.19 -3.99 -0.47
C GLY A 118 1.10 -3.09 0.74
N LEU A 119 0.20 -3.42 1.66
CA LEU A 119 0.10 -2.73 2.94
C LEU A 119 1.20 -3.25 3.88
N GLN A 120 2.00 -2.35 4.43
CA GLN A 120 3.09 -2.69 5.33
C GLN A 120 2.49 -2.89 6.73
N LEU A 121 2.55 -4.14 7.19
CA LEU A 121 2.08 -4.55 8.50
C LEU A 121 3.27 -4.71 9.43
N THR A 122 3.10 -4.33 10.69
CA THR A 122 3.98 -4.81 11.75
C THR A 122 3.74 -6.30 11.98
N ARG A 123 4.69 -6.98 12.63
CA ARG A 123 4.54 -8.40 12.97
C ARG A 123 3.27 -8.67 13.77
N GLU A 124 3.00 -7.83 14.77
CA GLU A 124 1.79 -7.94 15.60
C GLU A 124 0.53 -7.75 14.76
N GLN A 125 0.48 -6.75 13.88
CA GLN A 125 -0.69 -6.52 13.02
C GLN A 125 -0.90 -7.67 12.05
N PHE A 126 0.16 -8.27 11.53
CA PHE A 126 0.08 -9.44 10.66
C PHE A 126 -0.53 -10.64 11.40
N GLU A 127 -0.04 -10.96 12.60
CA GLU A 127 -0.57 -12.04 13.43
C GLU A 127 -2.05 -11.79 13.77
N ARG A 128 -2.41 -10.57 14.19
CA ARG A 128 -3.82 -10.20 14.46
C ARG A 128 -4.71 -10.30 13.23
N ASN A 129 -4.23 -9.89 12.05
CA ASN A 129 -5.01 -9.94 10.81
C ASN A 129 -5.20 -11.36 10.28
N LEU A 130 -4.26 -12.28 10.52
CA LEU A 130 -4.41 -13.70 10.19
C LEU A 130 -5.47 -14.38 11.06
N GLU A 131 -5.49 -14.07 12.36
CA GLU A 131 -6.44 -14.66 13.31
C GLU A 131 -7.88 -14.18 13.06
N GLY A 132 -8.08 -12.90 12.71
CA GLY A 132 -9.40 -12.31 12.48
C GLY A 132 -10.03 -12.57 11.10
N GLY A 133 -9.33 -13.28 10.20
CA GLY A 133 -9.80 -13.61 8.85
C GLY A 133 -10.46 -14.99 8.71
N ARG A 134 -10.78 -15.68 9.81
CA ARG A 134 -11.41 -17.01 9.84
C ARG A 134 -12.89 -16.94 10.19
#